data_AF-A0A2D5YRI0-F1
#
_entry.id   AF-A0A2D5YRI0-F1
#
_cell.length_a   1.000
_cell.length_b   1.000
_cell.length_c   1.000
_cell.angle_alpha   90.00
_cell.angle_beta   90.00
_cell.angle_gamma   90.00
#
_symmetry.space_group_name_H-M   'P 1'
#
loop_
_entity.id
_entity.type
_entity.pdbx_description
1 polymer ?
#
loop_
_entity_poly.entity_id
_entity_poly.type
_entity_poly.pdbx_seq_one_letter_code
_entity_poly.pdbx_strand_id
1 'polypeptide(L)'
;MKMWKALSFKMKTWLALGIVFVITTLSMTYSVLTIRYISNAYESKVNGELKVKDEVRILLTKLLEARKDEKYFIIKKDEKYLSSFKKNIESIRDEISRLKEFDTEVISKEEIETIDKLVTSYSNGFNDVVSSMNEEVENKKKLSTYSDNI
;
A
#
# COMPACT_ATOMS: atom_id res chain seq x y z
N MET A 1 -62.92 12.76 11.91
CA MET A 1 -63.29 12.30 13.27
C MET A 1 -64.65 11.57 13.35
N LYS A 2 -65.61 11.79 12.43
CA LYS A 2 -66.90 11.06 12.41
C LYS A 2 -66.78 9.55 12.16
N MET A 3 -65.86 9.12 11.29
CA MET A 3 -65.64 7.69 10.97
C MET A 3 -65.13 6.86 12.15
N TRP A 4 -64.34 7.45 13.06
CA TRP A 4 -63.81 6.75 14.23
C TRP A 4 -64.89 6.36 15.23
N LYS A 5 -65.97 7.14 15.36
CA LYS A 5 -67.07 6.84 16.29
C LYS A 5 -67.95 5.68 15.82
N ALA A 6 -67.96 5.36 14.52
CA ALA A 6 -68.75 4.28 13.93
C ALA A 6 -68.08 2.89 13.98
N LEU A 7 -66.79 2.81 14.37
CA LEU A 7 -66.05 1.55 14.44
C LEU A 7 -66.24 0.82 15.79
N SER A 8 -66.38 -0.52 15.72
CA SER A 8 -66.39 -1.40 16.89
C SER A 8 -65.05 -1.39 17.63
N PHE A 9 -65.08 -1.71 18.92
CA PHE A 9 -63.89 -1.69 19.79
C PHE A 9 -62.75 -2.58 19.25
N LYS A 10 -63.09 -3.79 18.74
CA LYS A 10 -62.13 -4.73 18.15
C LYS A 10 -61.48 -4.21 16.85
N MET A 11 -62.22 -3.46 16.03
CA MET A 11 -61.68 -2.92 14.79
C MET A 11 -60.68 -1.79 15.06
N LYS A 12 -60.91 -0.98 16.09
CA LYS A 12 -60.01 0.11 16.49
C LYS A 12 -58.64 -0.41 16.95
N THR A 13 -58.61 -1.49 17.72
CA THR A 13 -57.36 -2.08 18.22
C THR A 13 -56.54 -2.69 17.08
N TRP A 14 -57.17 -3.44 16.17
CA TRP A 14 -56.50 -3.97 14.98
C TRP A 14 -55.97 -2.88 14.05
N LEU A 15 -56.73 -1.80 13.87
CA LEU A 15 -56.31 -0.67 13.04
C LEU A 15 -55.13 0.09 13.68
N ALA A 16 -55.14 0.26 15.01
CA ALA A 16 -54.01 0.85 15.73
C ALA A 16 -52.75 -0.03 15.65
N LEU A 17 -52.88 -1.35 15.85
CA LEU A 17 -51.77 -2.29 15.74
C LEU A 17 -51.20 -2.34 14.31
N GLY A 18 -52.07 -2.31 13.30
CA GLY A 18 -51.65 -2.23 11.90
C GLY A 18 -50.85 -0.97 11.59
N ILE A 19 -51.29 0.18 12.09
CA ILE A 19 -50.55 1.45 11.94
C ILE A 19 -49.18 1.38 12.61
N VAL A 20 -49.10 0.86 13.85
CA VAL A 20 -47.82 0.68 14.55
C VAL A 20 -46.90 -0.24 13.76
N PHE A 21 -47.42 -1.35 13.23
CA PHE A 21 -46.63 -2.27 12.40
C PHE A 21 -46.08 -1.60 11.14
N VAL A 22 -46.89 -0.79 10.44
CA VAL A 22 -46.45 -0.02 9.27
C VAL A 22 -45.35 0.98 9.66
N ILE A 23 -45.50 1.69 10.77
CA ILE A 23 -44.48 2.63 11.24
C ILE A 23 -43.17 1.89 11.57
N THR A 24 -43.24 0.77 12.31
CA THR A 24 -42.05 -0.01 12.68
C THR A 24 -41.33 -0.59 11.46
N THR A 25 -42.07 -1.08 10.46
CA THR A 25 -41.48 -1.63 9.24
C THR A 25 -40.86 -0.54 8.37
N LEU A 26 -41.47 0.65 8.29
CA LEU A 26 -40.87 1.81 7.62
C LEU A 26 -39.59 2.28 8.33
N SER A 27 -39.60 2.40 9.66
CA SER A 27 -38.41 2.73 10.45
C SER A 27 -37.30 1.70 10.24
N MET A 28 -37.62 0.40 10.29
CA MET A 28 -36.64 -0.67 10.08
C MET A 28 -36.07 -0.64 8.66
N THR A 29 -36.90 -0.40 7.65
CA THR A 29 -36.46 -0.27 6.25
C THR A 29 -35.52 0.91 6.09
N TYR A 30 -35.87 2.07 6.65
CA TYR A 30 -35.02 3.25 6.64
C TYR A 30 -33.66 2.98 7.31
N SER A 31 -33.65 2.33 8.48
CA SER A 31 -32.41 1.94 9.17
C SER A 31 -31.54 0.98 8.35
N VAL A 32 -32.12 0.00 7.65
CA VAL A 32 -31.34 -0.91 6.80
C VAL A 32 -30.71 -0.16 5.62
N LEU A 33 -31.42 0.80 5.03
CA LEU A 33 -30.88 1.62 3.94
C LEU A 33 -29.71 2.50 4.41
N THR A 34 -29.83 3.13 5.58
CA THR A 34 -28.73 3.94 6.13
C THR A 34 -27.52 3.09 6.51
N ILE A 35 -27.74 1.91 7.10
CA ILE A 35 -26.65 0.96 7.41
C ILE A 35 -25.94 0.53 6.13
N ARG A 36 -26.65 0.26 5.03
CA ARG A 36 -26.02 -0.11 3.75
C ARG A 36 -25.19 1.02 3.16
N TYR A 37 -25.70 2.25 3.17
CA TYR A 37 -24.97 3.42 2.70
C TYR A 37 -23.66 3.61 3.49
N ILE A 38 -23.75 3.52 4.83
CA ILE A 38 -22.62 3.63 5.73
C ILE A 38 -21.64 2.47 5.49
N SER A 39 -22.09 1.22 5.51
CA SER A 39 -21.25 0.03 5.32
C SER A 39 -20.41 0.12 4.05
N ASN A 40 -21.02 0.51 2.93
CA ASN A 40 -20.31 0.64 1.65
C ASN A 40 -19.22 1.73 1.69
N ALA A 41 -19.50 2.86 2.36
CA ALA A 41 -18.52 3.94 2.52
C ALA A 41 -17.37 3.56 3.48
N TYR A 42 -17.67 2.78 4.53
CA TYR A 42 -16.65 2.27 5.44
C TYR A 42 -15.77 1.20 4.78
N GLU A 43 -16.37 0.27 4.02
CA GLU A 43 -15.63 -0.75 3.29
C GLU A 43 -14.66 -0.15 2.28
N SER A 44 -15.02 0.92 1.56
CA SER A 44 -14.10 1.54 0.61
C SER A 44 -12.88 2.17 1.29
N LYS A 45 -13.06 2.81 2.45
CA LYS A 45 -11.95 3.40 3.23
C LYS A 45 -11.02 2.33 3.80
N VAL A 46 -11.59 1.32 4.48
CA VAL A 46 -10.81 0.22 5.07
C VAL A 46 -10.07 -0.57 3.99
N ASN A 47 -10.70 -0.87 2.85
CA ASN A 47 -10.04 -1.56 1.75
C ASN A 47 -8.93 -0.71 1.12
N GLY A 48 -9.06 0.61 1.10
CA GLY A 48 -8.00 1.54 0.68
C GLY A 48 -6.78 1.43 1.59
N GLU A 49 -6.97 1.55 2.90
CA GLU A 49 -5.90 1.43 3.90
C GLU A 49 -5.20 0.07 3.87
N LEU A 50 -5.97 -1.02 3.73
CA LEU A 50 -5.43 -2.38 3.63
C LEU A 50 -4.57 -2.55 2.38
N LYS A 51 -5.01 -2.04 1.23
CA LYS A 51 -4.23 -2.09 -0.01
C LYS A 51 -2.93 -1.30 0.10
N VAL A 52 -2.96 -0.09 0.66
CA VAL A 52 -1.74 0.70 0.91
C VAL A 52 -0.78 -0.08 1.82
N LYS A 53 -1.30 -0.69 2.89
CA LYS A 53 -0.48 -1.53 3.78
C LYS A 53 0.16 -2.71 3.07
N ASP A 54 -0.57 -3.38 2.18
CA ASP A 54 -0.04 -4.51 1.40
C ASP A 54 1.05 -4.07 0.43
N GLU A 55 0.86 -2.96 -0.30
CA GLU A 55 1.87 -2.38 -1.19
C GLU A 55 3.13 -1.96 -0.41
N VAL A 56 2.97 -1.31 0.75
CA VAL A 56 4.10 -0.96 1.63
C VAL A 56 4.83 -2.21 2.14
N ARG A 57 4.11 -3.30 2.43
CA ARG A 57 4.73 -4.58 2.83
C ARG A 57 5.56 -5.18 1.71
N ILE A 58 5.07 -5.13 0.47
CA ILE A 58 5.80 -5.58 -0.71
C ILE A 58 7.07 -4.73 -0.88
N LEU A 59 6.94 -3.40 -0.83
CA LEU A 59 8.06 -2.46 -0.90
C LEU A 59 9.14 -2.80 0.15
N LEU A 60 8.74 -2.98 1.42
CA LEU A 60 9.67 -3.34 2.49
C LEU A 60 10.38 -4.67 2.22
N THR A 61 9.65 -5.66 1.71
CA THR A 61 10.22 -6.96 1.35
C THR A 61 11.27 -6.81 0.25
N LYS A 62 10.97 -6.05 -0.80
CA LYS A 62 11.90 -5.77 -1.90
C LYS A 62 13.13 -5.00 -1.45
N LEU A 63 12.97 -4.05 -0.52
CA LEU A 63 14.09 -3.34 0.08
C LEU A 63 15.01 -4.30 0.86
N LEU A 64 14.46 -5.23 1.64
CA LEU A 64 15.26 -6.24 2.35
C LEU A 64 15.99 -7.18 1.39
N GLU A 65 15.35 -7.58 0.29
CA GLU A 65 15.97 -8.36 -0.78
C GLU A 65 17.12 -7.60 -1.44
N ALA A 66 16.92 -6.31 -1.76
CA ALA A 66 17.98 -5.44 -2.29
C ALA A 66 19.16 -5.36 -1.31
N ARG A 67 18.92 -5.08 -0.02
CA ARG A 67 19.98 -5.02 1.00
C ARG A 67 20.73 -6.35 1.17
N LYS A 68 20.05 -7.48 0.99
CA LYS A 68 20.67 -8.80 1.02
C LYS A 68 21.59 -8.98 -0.19
N ASP A 69 21.12 -8.64 -1.39
CA ASP A 69 21.90 -8.75 -2.62
C ASP A 69 23.10 -7.79 -2.62
N GLU A 70 22.93 -6.58 -2.10
CA GLU A 70 24.00 -5.62 -1.84
C GLU A 70 25.14 -6.25 -1.01
N LYS A 71 24.80 -6.83 0.15
CA LYS A 71 25.77 -7.51 1.01
C LYS A 71 26.44 -8.70 0.33
N TYR A 72 25.66 -9.49 -0.42
CA TYR A 72 26.23 -10.62 -1.15
C TYR A 72 27.18 -10.17 -2.25
N PHE A 73 26.87 -9.08 -2.97
CA PHE A 73 27.80 -8.50 -3.92
C PHE A 73 29.08 -8.04 -3.25
N ILE A 74 29.00 -7.32 -2.13
CA ILE A 74 30.19 -6.82 -1.43
C ILE A 74 31.10 -7.99 -0.99
N ILE A 75 30.51 -9.08 -0.51
CA ILE A 75 31.26 -10.26 -0.02
C ILE A 75 31.81 -11.11 -1.17
N LYS A 76 30.98 -11.37 -2.20
CA LYS A 76 31.29 -12.36 -3.25
C LYS A 76 31.81 -11.74 -4.54
N LYS A 77 31.56 -10.46 -4.76
CA LYS A 77 31.88 -9.67 -5.96
C LYS A 77 31.33 -10.28 -7.26
N ASP A 78 30.20 -10.97 -7.16
CA ASP A 78 29.54 -11.64 -8.29
C ASP A 78 28.44 -10.74 -8.86
N GLU A 79 28.55 -10.41 -10.15
CA GLU A 79 27.64 -9.52 -10.88
C GLU A 79 26.17 -9.94 -10.83
N LYS A 80 25.87 -11.24 -10.63
CA LYS A 80 24.50 -11.72 -10.48
C LYS A 80 23.74 -10.97 -9.38
N TYR A 81 24.43 -10.63 -8.30
CA TYR A 81 23.83 -9.89 -7.18
C TYR A 81 23.59 -8.41 -7.53
N LEU A 82 24.38 -7.81 -8.42
CA LEU A 82 24.09 -6.46 -8.96
C LEU A 82 22.83 -6.47 -9.82
N SER A 83 22.68 -7.46 -10.70
CA SER A 83 21.47 -7.59 -11.52
C SER A 83 20.22 -7.79 -10.65
N SER A 84 20.33 -8.63 -9.63
CA SER A 84 19.23 -8.87 -8.67
C SER A 84 18.90 -7.61 -7.85
N PHE A 85 19.92 -6.90 -7.36
CA PHE A 85 19.76 -5.61 -6.69
C PHE A 85 19.00 -4.60 -7.56
N LYS A 86 19.44 -4.40 -8.81
CA LYS A 86 18.80 -3.46 -9.74
C LYS A 86 17.34 -3.81 -9.98
N LYS A 87 17.03 -5.09 -10.18
CA LYS A 87 15.65 -5.57 -10.35
C LYS A 87 14.78 -5.28 -9.12
N ASN A 88 15.33 -5.45 -7.91
CA ASN A 88 14.61 -5.14 -6.68
C ASN A 88 14.38 -3.63 -6.53
N ILE A 89 15.34 -2.78 -6.90
CA ILE A 89 15.17 -1.32 -6.93
C ILE A 89 14.10 -0.89 -7.95
N GLU A 90 14.09 -1.50 -9.14
CA GLU A 90 13.05 -1.24 -10.15
C GLU A 90 11.66 -1.62 -9.63
N SER A 91 11.52 -2.81 -9.01
CA SER A 91 10.26 -3.23 -8.39
C SER A 91 9.81 -2.20 -7.35
N ILE A 92 10.70 -1.79 -6.43
CA ILE A 92 10.39 -0.76 -5.42
C ILE A 92 9.88 0.52 -6.06
N ARG A 93 10.44 0.97 -7.18
CA ARG A 93 9.97 2.17 -7.90
C ARG A 93 8.59 1.97 -8.52
N ASP A 94 8.28 0.77 -9.01
CA ASP A 94 6.95 0.42 -9.48
C ASP A 94 5.92 0.43 -8.33
N GLU A 95 6.27 -0.15 -7.18
CA GLU A 95 5.45 -0.09 -5.95
C GLU A 95 5.21 1.35 -5.50
N ILE A 96 6.25 2.19 -5.47
CA ILE A 96 6.12 3.63 -5.16
C ILE A 96 5.19 4.32 -6.14
N SER A 97 5.27 3.99 -7.43
CA SER A 97 4.39 4.56 -8.45
C SER A 97 2.93 4.16 -8.22
N ARG A 98 2.67 2.90 -7.85
CA ARG A 98 1.33 2.44 -7.45
C ARG A 98 0.82 3.15 -6.21
N LEU A 99 1.68 3.40 -5.21
CA LEU A 99 1.31 4.17 -4.03
C LEU A 99 0.84 5.60 -4.36
N LYS A 100 1.38 6.22 -5.42
CA LYS A 100 0.96 7.57 -5.88
C LYS A 100 -0.47 7.59 -6.48
N GLU A 101 -1.03 6.43 -6.82
CA GLU A 101 -2.40 6.31 -7.37
C GLU A 101 -3.49 6.28 -6.28
N PHE A 102 -3.12 6.06 -5.02
CA PHE A 102 -4.07 6.04 -3.91
C PHE A 102 -4.51 7.46 -3.51
N ASP A 103 -5.71 7.55 -2.93
CA ASP A 103 -6.25 8.81 -2.43
C ASP A 103 -5.36 9.39 -1.32
N THR A 104 -5.17 10.70 -1.35
CA THR A 104 -4.46 11.49 -0.35
C THR A 104 -5.06 11.39 1.05
N GLU A 105 -6.33 11.01 1.19
CA GLU A 105 -6.92 10.69 2.51
C GLU A 105 -6.30 9.44 3.15
N VAL A 106 -5.70 8.54 2.36
CA VAL A 106 -5.15 7.25 2.83
C VAL A 106 -3.63 7.31 3.03
N ILE A 107 -2.91 8.04 2.17
CA ILE A 107 -1.45 8.21 2.25
C ILE A 107 -1.02 9.60 1.73
N SER A 108 -0.09 10.26 2.43
CA SER A 108 0.41 11.57 2.00
C SER A 108 1.32 11.42 0.79
N LYS A 109 1.12 12.31 -0.20
CA LYS A 109 1.99 12.37 -1.39
C LYS A 109 3.41 12.78 -1.03
N GLU A 110 3.56 13.64 -0.04
CA GLU A 110 4.85 14.10 0.48
C GLU A 110 5.64 12.95 1.12
N GLU A 111 4.96 12.04 1.82
CA GLU A 111 5.58 10.82 2.37
C GLU A 111 6.07 9.91 1.23
N ILE A 112 5.25 9.71 0.19
CA ILE A 112 5.63 8.87 -0.96
C ILE A 112 6.83 9.46 -1.72
N GLU A 113 6.85 10.78 -1.94
CA GLU A 113 7.99 11.47 -2.54
C GLU A 113 9.25 11.36 -1.68
N THR A 114 9.10 11.39 -0.37
CA THR A 114 10.23 11.21 0.56
C THR A 114 10.80 9.79 0.44
N ILE A 115 9.95 8.78 0.37
CA ILE A 115 10.36 7.38 0.15
C ILE A 115 11.11 7.25 -1.19
N ASP A 116 10.58 7.84 -2.26
CA ASP A 116 11.20 7.82 -3.60
C ASP A 116 12.60 8.44 -3.61
N LYS A 117 12.77 9.59 -2.95
CA LYS A 117 14.08 10.24 -2.78
C LYS A 117 15.06 9.37 -1.99
N LEU A 118 14.60 8.76 -0.90
CA LEU A 118 15.44 7.90 -0.05
C LEU A 118 15.89 6.63 -0.80
N VAL A 119 14.99 5.97 -1.53
CA VAL A 119 15.32 4.79 -2.35
C VAL A 119 16.30 5.16 -3.46
N THR A 120 16.10 6.32 -4.11
CA THR A 120 17.03 6.80 -5.14
C THR A 120 18.41 7.09 -4.57
N SER A 121 18.48 7.78 -3.42
CA SER A 121 19.75 8.04 -2.72
C SER A 121 20.44 6.73 -2.31
N TYR A 122 19.70 5.76 -1.79
CA TYR A 122 20.21 4.45 -1.44
C TYR A 122 20.79 3.70 -2.65
N SER A 123 20.06 3.65 -3.76
CA SER A 123 20.53 3.01 -5.00
C SER A 123 21.79 3.67 -5.55
N ASN A 124 21.86 4.99 -5.50
CA ASN A 124 23.02 5.74 -5.99
C ASN A 124 24.24 5.47 -5.10
N GLY A 125 24.08 5.53 -3.78
CA GLY A 125 25.17 5.25 -2.83
C GLY A 125 25.75 3.84 -3.01
N PHE A 126 24.93 2.84 -3.31
CA PHE A 126 25.46 1.52 -3.63
C PHE A 126 26.18 1.48 -4.99
N ASN A 127 25.66 2.12 -6.02
CA ASN A 127 26.36 2.21 -7.32
C ASN A 127 27.73 2.88 -7.21
N ASP A 128 27.86 3.87 -6.33
CA ASP A 128 29.16 4.52 -6.04
C ASP A 128 30.15 3.52 -5.42
N VAL A 129 29.70 2.72 -4.45
CA VAL A 129 30.51 1.64 -3.85
C VAL A 129 30.97 0.64 -4.91
N VAL A 130 30.07 0.20 -5.80
CA VAL A 130 30.39 -0.72 -6.90
C VAL A 130 31.46 -0.12 -7.81
N SER A 131 31.32 1.17 -8.14
CA SER A 131 32.28 1.88 -8.99
C SER A 131 33.66 1.96 -8.34
N SER A 132 33.74 2.33 -7.07
CA SER A 132 35.00 2.36 -6.31
C SER A 132 35.66 0.99 -6.20
N MET A 133 34.88 -0.08 -6.01
CA MET A 133 35.41 -1.46 -5.96
C MET A 133 36.01 -1.89 -7.30
N ASN A 134 35.39 -1.50 -8.43
CA ASN A 134 35.90 -1.82 -9.76
C ASN A 134 37.19 -1.04 -10.08
N GLU A 135 37.27 0.23 -9.68
CA GLU A 135 38.50 1.02 -9.79
C GLU A 135 39.67 0.41 -9.00
N GLU A 136 39.40 -0.09 -7.78
CA GLU A 136 40.43 -0.75 -6.96
C GLU A 136 40.99 -2.01 -7.67
N VAL A 137 40.12 -2.80 -8.29
CA VAL A 137 40.53 -4.01 -9.04
C VAL A 137 41.41 -3.63 -10.23
N GLU A 138 41.01 -2.62 -11.00
CA GLU A 138 41.77 -2.16 -12.16
C GLU A 138 43.14 -1.58 -11.76
N ASN A 139 43.19 -0.82 -10.67
CA ASN A 139 44.44 -0.27 -10.14
C ASN A 139 45.40 -1.37 -9.69
N LYS A 140 44.92 -2.43 -9.03
CA LYS A 140 45.76 -3.58 -8.64
C LYS A 140 46.32 -4.35 -9.85
N LYS A 141 45.55 -4.49 -10.92
CA LYS A 141 45.99 -5.14 -12.16
C LYS A 141 47.11 -4.35 -12.87
N LYS A 142 47.01 -3.01 -12.88
CA LYS A 142 48.08 -2.14 -13.38
C LYS A 142 49.36 -2.33 -12.58
N LEU A 143 49.27 -2.34 -11.24
CA LEU A 143 50.42 -2.54 -10.36
C LEU A 143 51.13 -3.88 -10.57
N SER A 144 50.41 -4.99 -10.77
CA SER A 144 51.05 -6.28 -11.07
C SER A 144 51.80 -6.25 -12.40
N THR A 145 51.20 -5.63 -13.42
CA THR A 145 51.82 -5.49 -14.75
C THR A 145 53.11 -4.67 -14.71
N TYR A 146 53.21 -3.67 -13.81
CA TYR A 146 54.45 -2.93 -13.61
C TYR A 146 55.51 -3.74 -12.86
N SER A 147 55.11 -4.61 -11.92
CA SER A 147 56.04 -5.47 -11.18
C SER A 147 56.63 -6.60 -12.03
N ASP A 148 55.90 -7.09 -13.03
CA ASP A 148 56.36 -8.18 -13.90
C ASP A 148 57.33 -7.70 -15.02
N ASN A 149 57.46 -6.38 -15.22
CA ASN A 149 58.31 -5.75 -16.24
C ASN A 149 59.61 -5.14 -15.67
N ILE A 150 59.93 -5.42 -14.41
CA ILE A 150 61.18 -5.06 -13.72
C ILE A 150 61.95 -6.36 -13.44
#